data_AF-A0A5E4HMQ2-F1
#
_entry.id   AF-A0A5E4HMQ2-F1
#
_cell.length_a   1.000
_cell.length_b   1.000
_cell.length_c   1.000
_cell.angle_alpha   90.00
_cell.angle_beta   90.00
_cell.angle_gamma   90.00
#
_symmetry.space_group_name_H-M   'P 1'
#
loop_
_entity.id
_entity.type
_entity.pdbx_description
1 polymer ?
#
loop_
_entity_poly.entity_id
_entity_poly.type
_entity_poly.pdbx_seq_one_letter_code
_entity_poly.pdbx_strand_id
1 'polypeptide(L)'
;MNTVKEILIGLFLLVVVIGILGLVEMNRQPPIVGGSCGTVSPTGRDECCLRQNIDKPHETCAGGWRYSLEKSACEYACKTTNASEPKSSGETQEASVDKKNCGPCPQLVSPAPGWCQNGTKIQGKVDDCGCRGPPTCRQEETETHACTESEKQNIACTMDYNPVCGSDGKTYGNGCGACSAKIDSYVTGECPENDTQLIGGQKDEHGCLGPAGYSFDEAVGACTRSWEIKDESQKKAASTAVSYLGKSYALTVIQVDVYKCPGCFAVTLSKEGEQVKLTLTNWTVDRMEDVKPTESTSTMTADEALTIASAKCASDGTPKGTPYYNPNSKTWWVDIEPKQPKSGCNPACVVSEETQQTEINWRCTGLITP
;
A
#
# COMPACT_ATOMS: atom_id res chain seq x y z
N MET A 1 -48.71 35.74 -29.96
CA MET A 1 -48.07 34.41 -30.02
C MET A 1 -46.72 34.32 -29.30
N ASN A 2 -46.05 35.43 -28.92
CA ASN A 2 -44.75 35.35 -28.25
C ASN A 2 -44.82 35.20 -26.72
N THR A 3 -45.89 35.67 -26.06
CA THR A 3 -46.01 35.62 -24.58
C THR A 3 -46.24 34.20 -24.05
N VAL A 4 -46.87 33.32 -24.84
CA VAL A 4 -47.15 31.93 -24.45
C VAL A 4 -45.89 31.06 -24.56
N LYS A 5 -44.98 31.39 -25.49
CA LYS A 5 -43.71 30.66 -25.69
C LYS A 5 -42.76 30.86 -24.51
N GLU A 6 -42.69 32.06 -23.93
CA GLU A 6 -41.81 32.32 -22.79
C GLU A 6 -42.29 31.65 -21.50
N ILE A 7 -43.61 31.59 -21.28
CA ILE A 7 -44.19 30.92 -20.11
C ILE A 7 -43.94 29.40 -20.18
N LEU A 8 -44.05 28.79 -21.37
CA LEU A 8 -43.78 27.37 -21.57
C LEU A 8 -42.30 26.99 -21.39
N ILE A 9 -41.37 27.87 -21.79
CA ILE A 9 -39.93 27.66 -21.58
C ILE A 9 -39.56 27.80 -20.09
N GLY A 10 -40.17 28.77 -19.39
CA GLY A 10 -39.97 28.95 -17.95
C GLY A 10 -40.46 27.75 -17.12
N LEU A 11 -41.64 27.19 -17.45
CA LEU A 11 -42.17 26.00 -16.80
C LEU A 11 -41.31 24.75 -17.07
N PHE A 12 -40.75 24.62 -18.27
CA PHE A 12 -39.90 23.48 -18.61
C PHE A 12 -38.55 23.52 -17.87
N LEU A 13 -37.95 24.71 -17.74
CA LEU A 13 -36.71 24.88 -16.97
C LEU A 13 -36.92 24.65 -15.46
N LEU A 14 -38.07 25.05 -14.90
CA LEU A 14 -38.39 24.80 -13.49
C LEU A 14 -38.52 23.28 -13.20
N VAL A 15 -39.15 22.51 -14.10
CA VAL A 15 -39.30 21.05 -13.95
C VAL A 15 -37.94 20.34 -14.06
N VAL A 16 -37.05 20.80 -14.94
CA VAL A 16 -35.69 20.25 -15.07
C VAL A 16 -34.83 20.57 -13.84
N VAL A 17 -34.94 21.77 -13.26
CA VAL A 17 -34.20 22.13 -12.03
C VAL A 17 -34.69 21.34 -10.82
N ILE A 18 -36.00 21.09 -10.69
CA ILE A 18 -36.56 20.23 -9.63
C ILE A 18 -36.14 18.76 -9.83
N GLY A 19 -36.05 18.30 -11.09
CA GLY A 19 -35.58 16.95 -11.42
C GLY A 19 -34.09 16.70 -11.12
N ILE A 20 -33.24 17.73 -11.30
CA ILE A 20 -31.80 17.64 -11.02
C ILE A 20 -31.50 17.76 -9.51
N LEU A 21 -32.27 18.57 -8.78
CA LEU A 21 -32.19 18.64 -7.30
C LEU A 21 -32.73 17.37 -6.61
N GLY A 22 -33.66 16.63 -7.26
CA GLY A 22 -34.19 15.37 -6.74
C GLY A 22 -33.26 14.15 -6.87
N LEU A 23 -32.13 14.24 -7.58
CA LEU A 23 -31.21 13.12 -7.82
C LEU A 23 -29.87 13.22 -7.07
N VAL A 24 -29.66 14.24 -6.24
CA VAL A 24 -28.42 14.40 -5.44
C VAL A 24 -28.58 13.95 -3.98
N GLU A 25 -29.78 13.52 -3.55
CA GLU A 25 -30.05 13.19 -2.14
C GLU A 25 -30.29 11.68 -1.88
N MET A 26 -29.48 10.79 -2.46
CA MET A 26 -29.42 9.37 -2.03
C MET A 26 -28.01 8.78 -2.10
N ASN A 27 -27.01 9.43 -1.49
CA ASN A 27 -25.81 8.68 -1.06
C ASN A 27 -25.01 9.34 0.09
N ARG A 28 -25.70 9.87 1.10
CA ARG A 28 -25.09 10.09 2.42
C ARG A 28 -25.68 9.07 3.40
N GLN A 29 -24.99 7.95 3.58
CA GLN A 29 -25.17 7.16 4.79
C GLN A 29 -24.70 8.01 5.99
N PRO A 30 -25.55 8.28 7.00
CA PRO A 30 -25.11 9.02 8.18
C PRO A 30 -24.14 8.18 9.02
N PRO A 31 -23.23 8.82 9.78
CA PRO A 31 -22.39 8.11 10.74
C PRO A 31 -23.27 7.63 11.89
N ILE A 32 -23.46 6.31 12.02
CA ILE A 32 -24.18 5.72 13.16
C ILE A 32 -23.20 5.63 14.33
N VAL A 33 -22.96 6.77 14.99
CA VAL A 33 -22.44 6.76 16.36
C VAL A 33 -23.65 6.71 17.28
N GLY A 34 -23.95 5.51 17.82
CA GLY A 34 -24.84 5.35 18.98
C GLY A 34 -26.26 4.82 18.77
N GLY A 35 -26.69 4.41 17.57
CA GLY A 35 -28.02 3.81 17.34
C GLY A 35 -28.02 2.27 17.40
N SER A 36 -29.03 1.64 18.01
CA SER A 36 -29.22 0.17 17.94
C SER A 36 -29.62 -0.25 16.52
N CYS A 37 -28.95 -1.24 15.93
CA CYS A 37 -29.22 -1.72 14.55
C CYS A 37 -30.65 -2.23 14.30
N GLY A 38 -31.48 -2.39 15.35
CA GLY A 38 -32.89 -2.75 15.21
C GLY A 38 -33.76 -1.69 14.51
N THR A 39 -33.32 -0.44 14.51
CA THR A 39 -34.02 0.67 13.84
C THR A 39 -33.67 0.80 12.35
N VAL A 40 -32.64 0.08 11.88
CA VAL A 40 -32.26 0.02 10.47
C VAL A 40 -33.25 -0.85 9.69
N SER A 41 -33.48 -0.53 8.41
CA SER A 41 -34.26 -1.35 7.48
C SER A 41 -33.79 -2.81 7.54
N PRO A 42 -34.69 -3.82 7.49
CA PRO A 42 -34.34 -5.24 7.57
C PRO A 42 -33.18 -5.66 6.66
N THR A 43 -33.08 -5.09 5.45
CA THR A 43 -32.03 -5.40 4.48
C THR A 43 -30.65 -4.82 4.82
N GLY A 44 -30.58 -3.85 5.73
CA GLY A 44 -29.33 -3.18 6.14
C GLY A 44 -28.86 -3.49 7.56
N ARG A 45 -29.58 -4.35 8.31
CA ARG A 45 -29.27 -4.62 9.72
C ARG A 45 -27.97 -5.39 9.90
N ASP A 46 -27.71 -6.37 9.03
CA ASP A 46 -26.47 -7.15 9.07
C ASP A 46 -25.25 -6.27 8.76
N GLU A 47 -25.37 -5.38 7.76
CA GLU A 47 -24.32 -4.41 7.44
C GLU A 47 -24.07 -3.43 8.60
N CYS A 48 -25.14 -2.98 9.28
CA CYS A 48 -25.02 -2.18 10.51
C CYS A 48 -24.27 -2.94 11.61
N CYS A 49 -24.60 -4.21 11.85
CA CYS A 49 -23.96 -5.02 12.88
C CYS A 49 -22.48 -5.29 12.59
N LEU A 50 -22.12 -5.47 11.32
CA LEU A 50 -20.74 -5.56 10.90
C LEU A 50 -20.02 -4.25 11.23
N ARG A 51 -20.52 -3.10 10.77
CA ARG A 51 -19.86 -1.79 10.99
C ARG A 51 -19.68 -1.44 12.47
N GLN A 52 -20.61 -1.78 13.35
CA GLN A 52 -20.49 -1.49 14.78
C GLN A 52 -19.44 -2.33 15.51
N ASN A 53 -19.03 -3.48 14.96
CA ASN A 53 -18.15 -4.44 15.64
C ASN A 53 -16.98 -4.92 14.78
N ILE A 54 -16.58 -4.15 13.75
CA ILE A 54 -15.40 -4.43 12.89
C ILE A 54 -14.10 -4.55 13.71
N ASP A 55 -14.00 -3.86 14.85
CA ASP A 55 -12.77 -3.80 15.65
C ASP A 55 -12.68 -4.85 16.77
N LYS A 56 -13.68 -5.74 16.93
CA LYS A 56 -13.64 -6.80 17.96
C LYS A 56 -13.38 -8.18 17.33
N PRO A 57 -12.17 -8.75 17.44
CA PRO A 57 -11.87 -10.08 16.92
C PRO A 57 -12.65 -11.16 17.69
N HIS A 58 -13.28 -12.10 16.97
CA HIS A 58 -13.93 -13.27 17.54
C HIS A 58 -13.01 -14.50 17.37
N GLU A 59 -12.24 -14.81 18.40
CA GLU A 59 -11.06 -15.70 18.32
C GLU A 59 -11.36 -17.15 17.86
N THR A 60 -12.59 -17.63 17.97
CA THR A 60 -12.93 -19.06 17.82
C THR A 60 -13.83 -19.38 16.63
N CYS A 61 -14.04 -18.45 15.69
CA CYS A 61 -15.12 -18.62 14.72
C CYS A 61 -14.94 -17.89 13.38
N ALA A 62 -15.07 -18.63 12.27
CA ALA A 62 -14.98 -18.09 10.89
C ALA A 62 -16.34 -17.51 10.39
N GLY A 63 -16.94 -16.64 11.20
CA GLY A 63 -18.28 -16.08 11.00
C GLY A 63 -18.28 -14.58 10.69
N GLY A 64 -19.44 -13.95 10.86
CA GLY A 64 -19.58 -12.50 10.79
C GLY A 64 -20.75 -12.02 11.66
N TRP A 65 -20.76 -10.75 12.05
CA TRP A 65 -21.86 -10.17 12.83
C TRP A 65 -23.15 -10.10 12.02
N ARG A 66 -24.26 -10.50 12.64
CA ARG A 66 -25.63 -10.45 12.07
C ARG A 66 -26.60 -9.92 13.10
N TYR A 67 -27.73 -9.36 12.65
CA TYR A 67 -28.77 -8.89 13.55
C TYR A 67 -29.73 -10.01 13.93
N SER A 68 -29.82 -10.30 15.22
CA SER A 68 -30.77 -11.27 15.76
C SER A 68 -32.13 -10.63 15.99
N LEU A 69 -33.16 -11.10 15.30
CA LEU A 69 -34.54 -10.66 15.56
C LEU A 69 -35.03 -11.11 16.95
N GLU A 70 -34.61 -12.30 17.39
CA GLU A 70 -35.00 -12.87 18.68
C GLU A 70 -34.40 -12.07 19.85
N LYS A 71 -33.12 -11.67 19.73
CA LYS A 71 -32.42 -10.93 20.78
C LYS A 71 -32.52 -9.41 20.63
N SER A 72 -33.09 -8.94 19.52
CA SER A 72 -33.10 -7.52 19.13
C SER A 72 -31.71 -6.85 19.21
N ALA A 73 -30.65 -7.60 18.94
CA ALA A 73 -29.26 -7.20 19.10
C ALA A 73 -28.35 -7.86 18.05
N CYS A 74 -27.17 -7.27 17.83
CA CYS A 74 -26.14 -7.85 16.98
C CYS A 74 -25.49 -9.05 17.68
N GLU A 75 -25.37 -10.17 16.97
CA GLU A 75 -24.69 -11.37 17.42
C GLU A 75 -23.72 -11.91 16.37
N TYR A 76 -22.68 -12.61 16.81
CA TYR A 76 -21.71 -13.20 15.89
C TYR A 76 -22.25 -14.53 15.36
N ALA A 77 -22.50 -14.62 14.06
CA ALA A 77 -23.03 -15.81 13.42
C ALA A 77 -21.90 -16.80 13.13
N CYS A 78 -21.76 -17.79 14.01
CA CYS A 78 -20.79 -18.85 13.81
C CYS A 78 -21.26 -19.89 12.81
N LYS A 79 -20.47 -20.11 11.74
CA LYS A 79 -20.59 -21.33 10.94
C LYS A 79 -20.09 -22.49 11.80
N THR A 80 -20.98 -23.07 12.59
CA THR A 80 -20.72 -24.36 13.22
C THR A 80 -20.61 -25.41 12.10
N THR A 81 -19.40 -25.88 11.82
CA THR A 81 -19.26 -27.27 11.38
C THR A 81 -19.65 -28.10 12.60
N ASN A 82 -20.82 -28.74 12.49
CA ASN A 82 -21.50 -29.50 13.55
C ASN A 82 -20.58 -30.07 14.64
N ALA A 83 -20.56 -29.41 15.79
CA ALA A 83 -20.28 -30.07 17.05
C ALA A 83 -21.55 -30.82 17.48
N SER A 84 -21.57 -32.12 17.23
CA SER A 84 -22.29 -33.07 18.08
C SER A 84 -21.30 -34.17 18.44
N GLU A 85 -20.81 -34.15 19.69
CA GLU A 85 -20.10 -35.27 20.29
C GLU A 85 -21.07 -36.44 20.58
N PRO A 86 -20.62 -37.58 21.15
CA PRO A 86 -19.94 -38.67 20.45
C PRO A 86 -20.76 -39.97 20.56
N LYS A 87 -20.76 -40.84 19.56
CA LYS A 87 -21.16 -42.25 19.76
C LYS A 87 -20.27 -43.25 19.01
N SER A 88 -19.83 -44.20 19.82
CA SER A 88 -19.16 -45.47 19.62
C SER A 88 -19.21 -46.15 18.24
N SER A 89 -18.05 -46.76 17.91
CA SER A 89 -17.87 -48.11 17.35
C SER A 89 -18.68 -48.55 16.12
N GLY A 90 -17.96 -48.99 15.09
CA GLY A 90 -18.40 -50.10 14.23
C GLY A 90 -18.47 -49.78 12.74
N GLU A 91 -17.48 -50.32 12.02
CA GLU A 91 -17.58 -50.98 10.71
C GLU A 91 -18.31 -50.28 9.54
N THR A 92 -17.50 -49.94 8.53
CA THR A 92 -17.91 -49.60 7.18
C THR A 92 -18.49 -50.82 6.44
N GLN A 93 -19.69 -50.68 5.89
CA GLN A 93 -20.16 -51.50 4.76
C GLN A 93 -20.58 -50.58 3.61
N GLU A 94 -19.96 -50.81 2.44
CA GLU A 94 -20.23 -50.16 1.17
C GLU A 94 -21.64 -50.50 0.67
N ALA A 95 -22.47 -49.48 0.45
CA ALA A 95 -23.71 -49.59 -0.32
C ALA A 95 -23.44 -49.17 -1.76
N SER A 96 -23.54 -50.11 -2.69
CA SER A 96 -23.52 -49.88 -4.14
C SER A 96 -24.77 -49.08 -4.57
N VAL A 97 -24.58 -47.84 -5.00
CA VAL A 97 -25.67 -46.96 -5.47
C VAL A 97 -26.01 -47.28 -6.94
N ASP A 98 -27.27 -47.63 -7.19
CA ASP A 98 -27.89 -47.79 -8.50
C ASP A 98 -27.74 -46.52 -9.38
N LYS A 99 -27.13 -46.66 -10.58
CA LYS A 99 -26.89 -45.60 -11.57
C LYS A 99 -28.15 -44.97 -12.21
N LYS A 100 -29.34 -45.16 -11.64
CA LYS A 100 -30.62 -44.83 -12.29
C LYS A 100 -31.15 -43.41 -12.07
N ASN A 101 -30.53 -42.61 -11.16
CA ASN A 101 -31.02 -41.28 -10.78
C ASN A 101 -29.99 -40.15 -10.93
N CYS A 102 -29.05 -40.25 -11.87
CA CYS A 102 -28.08 -39.20 -12.11
C CYS A 102 -28.70 -38.05 -12.93
N GLY A 103 -28.78 -36.85 -12.34
CA GLY A 103 -29.14 -35.61 -13.04
C GLY A 103 -27.99 -35.09 -13.94
N PRO A 104 -28.20 -34.00 -14.70
CA PRO A 104 -27.14 -33.40 -15.51
C PRO A 104 -26.00 -32.87 -14.61
N CYS A 105 -24.76 -33.04 -15.07
CA CYS A 105 -23.60 -32.58 -14.29
C CYS A 105 -23.62 -31.06 -14.08
N PRO A 106 -23.23 -30.57 -12.88
CA PRO A 106 -23.14 -29.16 -12.61
C PRO A 106 -22.11 -28.50 -13.55
N GLN A 107 -22.46 -27.34 -14.10
CA GLN A 107 -21.54 -26.55 -14.92
C GLN A 107 -20.49 -25.90 -13.99
N LEU A 108 -19.28 -26.45 -14.00
CA LEU A 108 -18.16 -25.90 -13.23
C LEU A 108 -17.52 -24.76 -14.01
N VAL A 109 -17.32 -23.63 -13.33
CA VAL A 109 -16.57 -22.50 -13.87
C VAL A 109 -15.09 -22.89 -13.93
N SER A 110 -14.41 -22.54 -15.03
CA SER A 110 -12.97 -22.78 -15.14
C SER A 110 -12.21 -22.03 -14.03
N PRO A 111 -11.17 -22.64 -13.43
CA PRO A 111 -10.33 -21.94 -12.46
C PRO A 111 -9.71 -20.68 -13.07
N ALA A 112 -9.48 -19.66 -12.23
CA ALA A 112 -8.86 -18.41 -12.66
C ALA A 112 -7.49 -18.64 -13.33
N PRO A 113 -7.07 -17.78 -14.28
CA PRO A 113 -5.71 -17.79 -14.81
C PRO A 113 -4.69 -17.73 -13.66
N GLY A 114 -3.76 -18.70 -13.60
CA GLY A 114 -2.75 -18.78 -12.54
C GLY A 114 -3.14 -19.59 -11.29
N TRP A 115 -4.35 -20.18 -11.21
CA TRP A 115 -4.83 -20.91 -10.02
C TRP A 115 -3.94 -22.08 -9.53
N CYS A 116 -3.02 -22.58 -10.36
CA CYS A 116 -2.01 -23.56 -9.97
C CYS A 116 -0.67 -23.19 -10.62
N GLN A 117 -0.08 -22.09 -10.16
CA GLN A 117 1.30 -21.71 -10.46
C GLN A 117 2.25 -22.59 -9.65
N ASN A 118 3.26 -23.18 -10.31
CA ASN A 118 4.29 -24.05 -9.72
C ASN A 118 3.78 -25.34 -9.03
N GLY A 119 2.59 -25.84 -9.39
CA GLY A 119 2.04 -27.08 -8.86
C GLY A 119 1.51 -28.03 -9.95
N THR A 120 1.27 -29.29 -9.57
CA THR A 120 0.68 -30.29 -10.48
C THR A 120 -0.84 -30.23 -10.43
N LYS A 121 -1.47 -30.03 -11.59
CA LYS A 121 -2.94 -30.03 -11.74
C LYS A 121 -3.46 -31.47 -11.74
N ILE A 122 -4.14 -31.85 -10.68
CA ILE A 122 -4.80 -33.14 -10.55
C ILE A 122 -6.24 -32.97 -11.03
N GLN A 123 -6.65 -33.80 -11.99
CA GLN A 123 -8.02 -33.77 -12.47
C GLN A 123 -8.98 -34.19 -11.36
N GLY A 124 -10.14 -33.54 -11.28
CA GLY A 124 -11.15 -33.89 -10.29
C GLY A 124 -11.62 -35.34 -10.44
N LYS A 125 -11.99 -35.94 -9.30
CA LYS A 125 -12.53 -37.30 -9.27
C LYS A 125 -13.86 -37.34 -10.02
N VAL A 126 -14.12 -38.48 -10.65
CA VAL A 126 -15.39 -38.76 -11.31
C VAL A 126 -16.27 -39.50 -10.30
N ASP A 127 -17.47 -38.99 -10.07
CA ASP A 127 -18.45 -39.64 -9.21
C ASP A 127 -19.13 -40.84 -9.92
N ASP A 128 -19.98 -41.55 -9.19
CA ASP A 128 -20.70 -42.72 -9.71
C ASP A 128 -21.67 -42.38 -10.86
N CYS A 129 -22.00 -41.09 -11.00
CA CYS A 129 -22.82 -40.52 -12.06
C CYS A 129 -22.03 -40.09 -13.30
N GLY A 130 -20.70 -40.23 -13.30
CA GLY A 130 -19.84 -39.83 -14.41
C GLY A 130 -19.51 -38.33 -14.43
N CYS A 131 -19.92 -37.57 -13.41
CA CYS A 131 -19.61 -36.15 -13.31
C CYS A 131 -18.22 -35.96 -12.72
N ARG A 132 -17.41 -35.15 -13.41
CA ARG A 132 -16.06 -34.81 -12.96
C ARG A 132 -16.12 -33.60 -12.04
N GLY A 133 -15.62 -33.76 -10.82
CA GLY A 133 -15.46 -32.65 -9.89
C GLY A 133 -14.42 -31.62 -10.35
N PRO A 134 -14.31 -30.47 -9.67
CA PRO A 134 -13.29 -29.47 -9.97
C PRO A 134 -11.87 -30.06 -9.82
N PRO A 135 -10.89 -29.61 -10.63
CA PRO A 135 -9.50 -30.03 -10.46
C PRO A 135 -8.96 -29.59 -9.10
N THR A 136 -7.96 -30.30 -8.58
CA THR A 136 -7.19 -29.93 -7.38
C THR A 136 -5.75 -29.60 -7.76
N CYS A 137 -5.13 -28.64 -7.09
CA CYS A 137 -3.72 -28.33 -7.26
C CYS A 137 -2.94 -29.03 -6.14
N ARG A 138 -1.93 -29.84 -6.49
CA ARG A 138 -0.96 -30.35 -5.54
C ARG A 138 0.31 -29.51 -5.68
N GLN A 139 0.67 -28.78 -4.64
CA GLN A 139 1.97 -28.13 -4.53
C GLN A 139 3.03 -29.24 -4.39
N GLU A 140 4.16 -29.13 -5.10
CA GLU A 140 5.30 -30.00 -4.83
C GLU A 140 5.78 -29.72 -3.40
N GLU A 141 6.00 -30.77 -2.61
CA GLU A 141 6.55 -30.63 -1.27
C GLU A 141 7.91 -29.96 -1.40
N THR A 142 8.06 -28.74 -0.89
CA THR A 142 9.36 -28.08 -0.80
C THR A 142 10.23 -28.93 0.12
N GLU A 143 11.17 -29.68 -0.45
CA GLU A 143 12.11 -30.49 0.32
C GLU A 143 12.76 -29.60 1.40
N THR A 144 12.45 -29.91 2.65
CA THR A 144 12.97 -29.18 3.81
C THR A 144 14.30 -29.80 4.19
N HIS A 145 15.37 -29.02 4.14
CA HIS A 145 16.71 -29.46 4.55
C HIS A 145 16.94 -29.17 6.03
N ALA A 146 17.20 -30.19 6.83
CA ALA A 146 17.57 -30.04 8.23
C ALA A 146 19.08 -29.83 8.37
N CYS A 147 19.49 -28.75 9.04
CA CYS A 147 20.90 -28.42 9.23
C CYS A 147 21.57 -29.38 10.22
N THR A 148 22.66 -30.03 9.78
CA THR A 148 23.48 -30.89 10.62
C THR A 148 24.42 -30.08 11.54
N GLU A 149 24.87 -30.69 12.64
CA GLU A 149 25.83 -30.05 13.56
C GLU A 149 27.15 -29.65 12.88
N SER A 150 27.59 -30.40 11.86
CA SER A 150 28.75 -30.03 11.06
C SER A 150 28.51 -28.79 10.21
N GLU A 151 27.34 -28.65 9.58
CA GLU A 151 27.01 -27.49 8.76
C GLU A 151 26.85 -26.22 9.61
N LYS A 152 26.36 -26.37 10.85
CA LYS A 152 26.29 -25.27 11.84
C LYS A 152 27.66 -24.76 12.30
N GLN A 153 28.73 -25.51 12.05
CA GLN A 153 30.11 -25.16 12.40
C GLN A 153 30.91 -24.59 11.22
N ASN A 154 30.30 -24.42 10.04
CA ASN A 154 30.96 -23.82 8.90
C ASN A 154 31.38 -22.38 9.21
N ILE A 155 32.69 -22.10 9.15
CA ILE A 155 33.27 -20.78 9.41
C ILE A 155 33.22 -19.90 8.14
N ALA A 156 33.11 -20.52 6.96
CA ALA A 156 33.03 -19.85 5.67
C ALA A 156 32.09 -20.61 4.73
N CYS A 157 31.36 -19.85 3.90
CA CYS A 157 30.49 -20.36 2.86
C CYS A 157 30.84 -19.73 1.51
N THR A 158 30.51 -20.40 0.42
CA THR A 158 30.61 -19.78 -0.91
C THR A 158 29.60 -18.65 -1.04
N MET A 159 29.89 -17.69 -1.92
CA MET A 159 29.02 -16.54 -2.18
C MET A 159 28.00 -16.82 -3.29
N ASP A 160 27.73 -18.10 -3.58
CA ASP A 160 26.76 -18.50 -4.60
C ASP A 160 25.35 -18.12 -4.13
N TYR A 161 24.55 -17.56 -5.04
CA TYR A 161 23.17 -17.17 -4.76
C TYR A 161 22.20 -18.28 -5.15
N ASN A 162 21.85 -19.13 -4.19
CA ASN A 162 20.86 -20.20 -4.27
C ASN A 162 19.93 -20.07 -3.06
N PRO A 163 19.00 -19.10 -3.05
CA PRO A 163 18.37 -18.63 -1.83
C PRO A 163 17.54 -19.73 -1.14
N VAL A 164 17.53 -19.66 0.19
CA VAL A 164 16.75 -20.56 1.04
C VAL A 164 16.03 -19.78 2.13
N CYS A 165 14.86 -20.25 2.54
CA CYS A 165 14.07 -19.68 3.62
C CYS A 165 14.33 -20.49 4.88
N GLY A 166 14.99 -19.86 5.85
CA GLY A 166 15.28 -20.49 7.13
C GLY A 166 14.04 -20.72 7.98
N SER A 167 14.13 -21.66 8.92
CA SER A 167 13.11 -21.91 9.93
C SER A 167 12.84 -20.71 10.85
N ASP A 168 13.72 -19.70 10.82
CA ASP A 168 13.58 -18.43 11.52
C ASP A 168 12.88 -17.34 10.68
N GLY A 169 12.39 -17.68 9.48
CA GLY A 169 11.67 -16.78 8.59
C GLY A 169 12.57 -15.79 7.85
N LYS A 170 13.89 -16.01 7.80
CA LYS A 170 14.83 -15.17 7.06
C LYS A 170 15.33 -15.85 5.79
N THR A 171 15.51 -15.05 4.75
CA THR A 171 16.14 -15.49 3.50
C THR A 171 17.66 -15.48 3.65
N TYR A 172 18.30 -16.60 3.33
CA TYR A 172 19.75 -16.74 3.29
C TYR A 172 20.22 -16.92 1.84
N GLY A 173 21.40 -16.39 1.51
CA GLY A 173 21.94 -16.43 0.14
C GLY A 173 22.18 -17.85 -0.38
N ASN A 174 22.45 -18.81 0.49
CA ASN A 174 22.47 -20.25 0.20
C ASN A 174 22.31 -21.10 1.47
N GLY A 175 22.13 -22.41 1.29
CA GLY A 175 21.97 -23.39 2.37
C GLY A 175 23.15 -23.45 3.36
N CYS A 176 24.39 -23.23 2.89
CA CYS A 176 25.55 -23.16 3.80
C CYS A 176 25.42 -21.95 4.74
N GLY A 177 25.12 -20.78 4.18
CA GLY A 177 24.91 -19.54 4.94
C GLY A 177 23.80 -19.70 5.97
N ALA A 178 22.70 -20.35 5.58
CA ALA A 178 21.58 -20.68 6.45
C ALA A 178 22.02 -21.54 7.64
N CYS A 179 22.65 -22.69 7.41
CA CYS A 179 23.07 -23.56 8.50
C CYS A 179 24.18 -22.94 9.37
N SER A 180 25.12 -22.20 8.77
CA SER A 180 26.20 -21.51 9.53
C SER A 180 25.65 -20.46 10.51
N ALA A 181 24.46 -19.91 10.23
CA ALA A 181 23.72 -19.04 11.13
C ALA A 181 23.00 -19.78 12.29
N LYS A 182 23.21 -21.10 12.41
CA LYS A 182 22.70 -21.97 13.49
C LYS A 182 21.18 -22.11 13.54
N ILE A 183 20.49 -21.94 12.41
CA ILE A 183 19.08 -22.28 12.29
C ILE A 183 18.89 -23.81 12.20
N ASP A 184 17.67 -24.29 12.42
CA ASP A 184 17.40 -25.73 12.47
C ASP A 184 17.13 -26.36 11.10
N SER A 185 16.44 -25.64 10.21
CA SER A 185 16.17 -26.13 8.86
C SER A 185 15.91 -24.98 7.89
N TYR A 186 15.88 -25.28 6.60
CA TYR A 186 15.44 -24.35 5.57
C TYR A 186 14.65 -25.05 4.47
N VAL A 187 13.90 -24.28 3.69
CA VAL A 187 13.32 -24.71 2.41
C VAL A 187 13.97 -23.96 1.25
N THR A 188 13.99 -24.57 0.07
CA THR A 188 14.52 -23.91 -1.14
C THR A 188 13.65 -22.73 -1.55
N GLY A 189 14.27 -21.62 -1.94
CA GLY A 189 13.61 -20.37 -2.31
C GLY A 189 13.65 -19.34 -1.19
N GLU A 190 13.38 -18.08 -1.52
CA GLU A 190 13.30 -17.00 -0.55
C GLU A 190 12.08 -17.18 0.37
N CYS A 191 12.13 -16.63 1.58
CA CYS A 191 10.94 -16.64 2.43
C CYS A 191 9.81 -15.88 1.75
N PRO A 192 8.55 -16.36 1.85
CA PRO A 192 7.42 -15.62 1.32
C PRO A 192 7.42 -14.22 1.89
N GLU A 193 7.37 -13.22 1.02
CA GLU A 193 7.26 -11.82 1.41
C GLU A 193 5.99 -11.66 2.24
N ASN A 194 6.14 -11.68 3.56
CA ASN A 194 5.08 -11.34 4.47
C ASN A 194 5.00 -9.81 4.46
N ASP A 195 4.35 -9.27 3.41
CA ASP A 195 4.08 -7.85 3.12
C ASP A 195 4.74 -6.91 4.14
N THR A 196 6.06 -6.78 4.03
CA THR A 196 6.80 -5.82 4.83
C THR A 196 6.55 -4.50 4.18
N GLN A 197 5.43 -3.89 4.60
CA GLN A 197 5.16 -2.47 4.64
C GLN A 197 6.38 -1.66 4.21
N LEU A 198 6.32 -1.07 3.01
CA LEU A 198 7.28 -0.08 2.51
C LEU A 198 7.77 0.80 3.68
N ILE A 199 9.04 0.65 4.07
CA ILE A 199 9.66 1.52 5.07
C ILE A 199 9.95 2.84 4.36
N GLY A 200 8.93 3.70 4.31
CA GLY A 200 8.94 4.97 3.61
C GLY A 200 7.50 5.39 3.29
N GLY A 201 7.15 6.65 3.55
CA GLY A 201 5.79 7.13 3.36
C GLY A 201 4.84 6.88 4.55
N GLN A 202 5.30 6.22 5.63
CA GLN A 202 4.51 6.08 6.85
C GLN A 202 4.21 7.45 7.44
N LYS A 203 2.92 7.74 7.56
CA LYS A 203 2.43 8.95 8.20
C LYS A 203 1.88 8.60 9.58
N ASP A 204 2.07 9.48 10.55
CA ASP A 204 1.41 9.36 11.85
C ASP A 204 -0.10 9.66 11.75
N GLU A 205 -0.81 9.60 12.87
CA GLU A 205 -2.25 9.89 12.99
C GLU A 205 -2.61 11.31 12.50
N HIS A 206 -1.64 12.21 12.50
CA HIS A 206 -1.79 13.58 12.01
C HIS A 206 -1.36 13.71 10.55
N GLY A 207 -0.95 12.64 9.86
CA GLY A 207 -0.51 12.71 8.48
C GLY A 207 0.95 13.14 8.30
N CYS A 208 1.72 13.26 9.37
CA CYS A 208 3.12 13.68 9.33
C CYS A 208 4.05 12.54 8.98
N LEU A 209 4.98 12.78 8.07
CA LEU A 209 5.96 11.78 7.62
C LEU A 209 7.06 11.59 8.67
N GLY A 210 6.75 10.80 9.71
CA GLY A 210 7.63 10.50 10.83
C GLY A 210 9.03 10.03 10.41
N PRO A 211 9.18 9.08 9.47
CA PRO A 211 10.49 8.65 8.99
C PRO A 211 11.35 9.75 8.33
N ALA A 212 10.73 10.82 7.81
CA ALA A 212 11.45 11.99 7.30
C ALA A 212 11.71 13.06 8.37
N GLY A 213 11.38 12.74 9.63
CA GLY A 213 11.62 13.60 10.78
C GLY A 213 10.48 14.56 11.12
N TYR A 214 9.36 14.49 10.42
CA TYR A 214 8.22 15.38 10.68
C TYR A 214 7.38 14.88 11.85
N SER A 215 6.98 15.81 12.71
CA SER A 215 6.02 15.58 13.79
C SER A 215 5.00 16.72 13.82
N PHE A 216 3.77 16.42 14.22
CA PHE A 216 2.75 17.45 14.36
C PHE A 216 3.10 18.44 15.49
N ASP A 217 3.15 19.73 15.17
CA ASP A 217 3.32 20.80 16.16
C ASP A 217 1.99 21.52 16.35
N GLU A 218 1.38 21.38 17.53
CA GLU A 218 0.07 21.97 17.84
C GLU A 218 0.04 23.49 17.76
N ALA A 219 1.14 24.16 18.12
CA ALA A 219 1.23 25.62 18.10
C ALA A 219 1.33 26.17 16.68
N VAL A 220 1.91 25.39 15.76
CA VAL A 220 1.93 25.70 14.33
C VAL A 220 0.65 25.21 13.63
N GLY A 221 0.07 24.10 14.09
CA GLY A 221 -1.08 23.43 13.48
C GLY A 221 -0.75 22.65 12.20
N ALA A 222 0.50 22.22 12.05
CA ALA A 222 1.02 21.51 10.88
C ALA A 222 2.20 20.60 11.27
N CYS A 223 2.60 19.72 10.36
CA CYS A 223 3.80 18.90 10.49
C CYS A 223 5.06 19.76 10.34
N THR A 224 5.96 19.68 11.31
CA THR A 224 7.20 20.47 11.33
C THR A 224 8.40 19.60 11.71
N ARG A 225 9.60 20.13 11.47
CA ARG A 225 10.86 19.61 12.01
C ARG A 225 11.38 20.62 13.03
N SER A 226 11.39 20.21 14.30
CA SER A 226 11.72 21.10 15.42
C SER A 226 13.12 21.72 15.33
N TRP A 227 14.06 21.06 14.63
CA TRP A 227 15.42 21.56 14.43
C TRP A 227 15.57 22.58 13.28
N GLU A 228 14.59 22.71 12.39
CA GLU A 228 14.64 23.68 11.27
C GLU A 228 14.04 25.03 11.64
N ILE A 229 13.12 25.05 12.62
CA ILE A 229 12.53 26.27 13.19
C ILE A 229 13.38 26.71 14.38
N LYS A 230 14.22 27.71 14.17
CA LYS A 230 15.28 28.12 15.11
C LYS A 230 14.79 28.99 16.26
N ASP A 231 13.67 29.70 16.08
CA ASP A 231 13.17 30.64 17.07
C ASP A 231 11.64 30.86 16.99
N GLU A 232 11.11 31.53 18.03
CA GLU A 232 9.68 31.86 18.16
C GLU A 232 9.13 32.74 17.03
N SER A 233 9.97 33.55 16.39
CA SER A 233 9.56 34.40 15.28
C SER A 233 9.27 33.57 14.03
N GLN A 234 10.12 32.58 13.72
CA GLN A 234 9.90 31.61 12.66
C GLN A 234 8.69 30.73 12.95
N LYS A 235 8.53 30.28 14.20
CA LYS A 235 7.37 29.49 14.63
C LYS A 235 6.06 30.25 14.45
N LYS A 236 6.04 31.52 14.86
CA LYS A 236 4.89 32.41 14.65
C LYS A 236 4.61 32.66 13.17
N ALA A 237 5.64 32.87 12.35
CA ALA A 237 5.48 33.04 10.90
C ALA A 237 4.86 31.79 10.25
N ALA A 238 5.34 30.59 10.62
CA ALA A 238 4.79 29.33 10.15
C ALA A 238 3.32 29.16 10.57
N SER A 239 2.99 29.43 11.85
CA SER A 239 1.62 29.38 12.37
C SER A 239 0.68 30.35 11.64
N THR A 240 1.14 31.57 11.34
CA THR A 240 0.39 32.55 10.52
C THR A 240 0.11 32.01 9.12
N ALA A 241 1.12 31.43 8.46
CA ALA A 241 0.97 30.90 7.10
C ALA A 241 0.01 29.70 7.05
N VAL A 242 0.11 28.77 8.01
CA VAL A 242 -0.81 27.63 8.16
C VAL A 242 -2.23 28.11 8.43
N SER A 243 -2.39 29.10 9.30
CA SER A 243 -3.71 29.67 9.61
C SER A 243 -4.36 30.34 8.40
N TYR A 244 -3.56 30.96 7.52
CA TYR A 244 -4.05 31.57 6.28
C TYR A 244 -4.59 30.54 5.28
N LEU A 245 -3.92 29.40 5.11
CA LEU A 245 -4.37 28.32 4.22
C LEU A 245 -5.53 27.48 4.79
N GLY A 246 -5.75 27.56 6.10
CA GLY A 246 -6.67 26.69 6.83
C GLY A 246 -5.93 25.47 7.40
N LYS A 247 -6.06 25.27 8.71
CA LYS A 247 -5.41 24.17 9.42
C LYS A 247 -5.81 22.82 8.81
N SER A 248 -4.84 21.97 8.53
CA SER A 248 -5.05 20.62 8.04
C SER A 248 -3.93 19.73 8.56
N TYR A 249 -4.33 18.54 9.00
CA TYR A 249 -3.44 17.51 9.52
C TYR A 249 -2.32 17.19 8.50
N ALA A 250 -2.64 17.14 7.20
CA ALA A 250 -1.67 16.81 6.15
C ALA A 250 -0.74 17.96 5.70
N LEU A 251 -0.82 19.17 6.30
CA LEU A 251 0.07 20.28 5.92
C LEU A 251 1.46 20.10 6.53
N THR A 252 2.49 20.28 5.70
CA THR A 252 3.88 20.19 6.12
C THR A 252 4.59 21.53 5.91
N VAL A 253 5.21 22.07 6.95
CA VAL A 253 6.14 23.21 6.82
C VAL A 253 7.46 22.68 6.29
N ILE A 254 7.80 23.03 5.06
CA ILE A 254 9.06 22.62 4.41
C ILE A 254 10.20 23.58 4.77
N GLN A 255 9.93 24.89 4.74
CA GLN A 255 10.95 25.91 4.88
C GLN A 255 10.38 27.21 5.44
N VAL A 256 11.17 27.89 6.28
CA VAL A 256 10.89 29.24 6.80
C VAL A 256 12.11 30.13 6.58
N ASP A 257 12.06 30.97 5.56
CA ASP A 257 13.09 31.97 5.26
C ASP A 257 12.84 33.26 6.04
N VAL A 258 13.90 33.83 6.60
CA VAL A 258 13.86 35.11 7.34
C VAL A 258 14.34 36.24 6.46
N TYR A 259 13.57 37.32 6.36
CA TYR A 259 13.96 38.50 5.59
C TYR A 259 14.40 39.67 6.47
N LYS A 260 15.09 40.64 5.86
CA LYS A 260 15.67 41.81 6.53
C LYS A 260 14.61 42.88 6.88
N CYS A 261 13.48 42.49 7.47
CA CYS A 261 12.54 43.40 8.11
C CYS A 261 11.76 42.72 9.24
N PRO A 262 11.34 43.45 10.29
CA PRO A 262 10.53 42.88 11.36
C PRO A 262 9.22 42.27 10.83
N GLY A 263 8.97 41.00 11.17
CA GLY A 263 7.77 40.31 10.72
C GLY A 263 7.79 39.87 9.25
N CYS A 264 8.94 39.89 8.59
CA CYS A 264 9.08 39.51 7.19
C CYS A 264 9.67 38.12 7.04
N PHE A 265 8.91 37.22 6.42
CA PHE A 265 9.29 35.83 6.24
C PHE A 265 8.78 35.30 4.90
N ALA A 266 9.38 34.23 4.41
CA ALA A 266 8.72 33.39 3.42
C ALA A 266 8.57 31.97 3.97
N VAL A 267 7.35 31.45 3.95
CA VAL A 267 7.02 30.12 4.46
C VAL A 267 6.58 29.26 3.29
N THR A 268 7.31 28.16 3.06
CA THR A 268 6.95 27.15 2.06
C THR A 268 6.25 26.00 2.77
N LEU A 269 5.02 25.73 2.36
CA LEU A 269 4.18 24.64 2.85
C LEU A 269 3.98 23.62 1.73
N SER A 270 3.78 22.36 2.10
CA SER A 270 3.32 21.33 1.18
C SER A 270 2.05 20.66 1.66
N LYS A 271 1.17 20.38 0.70
CA LYS A 271 -0.04 19.58 0.85
C LYS A 271 -0.06 18.55 -0.27
N GLU A 272 -0.04 17.27 0.08
CA GLU A 272 -0.19 16.16 -0.89
C GLU A 272 0.81 16.21 -2.07
N GLY A 273 2.00 16.76 -1.87
CA GLY A 273 3.05 16.86 -2.88
C GLY A 273 3.05 18.18 -3.67
N GLU A 274 1.98 18.96 -3.59
CA GLU A 274 1.96 20.34 -4.09
C GLU A 274 2.62 21.26 -3.05
N GLN A 275 3.31 22.30 -3.53
CA GLN A 275 3.99 23.27 -2.69
C GLN A 275 3.42 24.66 -2.91
N VAL A 276 3.29 25.42 -1.84
CA VAL A 276 2.82 26.81 -1.87
C VAL A 276 3.73 27.65 -0.98
N LYS A 277 4.09 28.84 -1.46
CA LYS A 277 4.95 29.78 -0.76
C LYS A 277 4.16 31.01 -0.38
N LEU A 278 4.15 31.34 0.91
CA LEU A 278 3.52 32.53 1.46
C LEU A 278 4.61 33.51 1.88
N THR A 279 4.53 34.72 1.36
CA THR A 279 5.39 35.83 1.79
C THR A 279 4.64 36.67 2.80
N LEU A 280 5.26 36.85 3.96
CA LEU A 280 4.73 37.66 5.06
C LEU A 280 5.49 38.98 5.10
N THR A 281 4.75 40.07 5.32
CA THR A 281 5.29 41.39 5.66
C THR A 281 4.57 41.89 6.89
N ASN A 282 5.31 42.43 7.87
CA ASN A 282 4.73 42.89 9.13
C ASN A 282 3.79 41.86 9.79
N TRP A 283 4.20 40.57 9.80
CA TRP A 283 3.44 39.45 10.37
C TRP A 283 2.13 39.09 9.67
N THR A 284 1.83 39.68 8.52
CA THR A 284 0.65 39.38 7.72
C THR A 284 1.04 38.79 6.38
N VAL A 285 0.27 37.83 5.87
CA VAL A 285 0.47 37.28 4.52
C VAL A 285 0.17 38.39 3.50
N ASP A 286 1.19 38.79 2.75
CA ASP A 286 1.09 39.78 1.68
C ASP A 286 0.85 39.10 0.33
N ARG A 287 1.50 37.95 0.12
CA ARG A 287 1.41 37.21 -1.14
C ARG A 287 1.41 35.70 -0.91
N MET A 288 0.64 34.99 -1.73
CA MET A 288 0.67 33.54 -1.88
C MET A 288 0.94 33.21 -3.34
N GLU A 289 1.88 32.31 -3.59
CA GLU A 289 2.21 31.81 -4.92
C GLU A 289 2.33 30.29 -4.85
N ASP A 290 1.73 29.58 -5.80
CA ASP A 290 2.01 28.17 -5.97
C ASP A 290 3.49 28.03 -6.32
N VAL A 291 4.21 27.21 -5.54
CA VAL A 291 5.52 26.75 -5.97
C VAL A 291 5.22 25.71 -7.02
N LYS A 292 5.07 26.18 -8.27
CA LYS A 292 5.28 25.31 -9.41
C LYS A 292 6.59 24.59 -9.12
N PRO A 293 6.66 23.25 -9.28
CA PRO A 293 7.94 22.57 -9.35
C PRO A 293 8.77 23.47 -10.24
N THR A 294 9.86 24.02 -9.70
CA THR A 294 10.72 24.85 -10.53
C THR A 294 10.89 24.03 -11.80
N GLU A 295 10.54 24.62 -12.95
CA GLU A 295 11.15 24.15 -14.18
C GLU A 295 12.62 24.28 -13.85
N SER A 296 13.18 23.15 -13.45
CA SER A 296 14.51 23.02 -12.96
C SER A 296 15.26 23.10 -14.27
N THR A 297 15.55 24.33 -14.68
CA THR A 297 16.16 24.66 -15.96
C THR A 297 17.57 24.12 -15.89
N SER A 298 17.66 22.82 -16.13
CA SER A 298 18.91 22.21 -16.51
C SER A 298 19.26 22.74 -17.89
N THR A 299 20.52 23.12 -18.04
CA THR A 299 21.18 23.36 -19.30
C THR A 299 21.31 22.10 -20.16
N MET A 300 21.04 20.92 -19.57
CA MET A 300 20.99 19.62 -20.22
C MET A 300 19.55 19.10 -20.23
N THR A 301 19.12 18.53 -21.33
CA THR A 301 17.80 17.89 -21.46
C THR A 301 17.79 16.47 -20.89
N ALA A 302 16.61 15.95 -20.57
CA ALA A 302 16.46 14.55 -20.14
C ALA A 302 16.99 13.56 -21.19
N ASP A 303 16.80 13.85 -22.49
CA ASP A 303 17.28 13.01 -23.60
C ASP A 303 18.81 13.01 -23.70
N GLU A 304 19.45 14.16 -23.47
CA GLU A 304 20.92 14.24 -23.42
C GLU A 304 21.48 13.46 -22.22
N ALA A 305 20.86 13.58 -21.05
CA ALA A 305 21.23 12.82 -19.87
C ALA A 305 21.07 11.30 -20.10
N LEU A 306 19.97 10.88 -20.72
CA LEU A 306 19.73 9.48 -21.09
C LEU A 306 20.77 8.96 -22.09
N THR A 307 21.16 9.80 -23.05
CA THR A 307 22.21 9.47 -24.03
C THR A 307 23.56 9.27 -23.35
N ILE A 308 23.93 10.16 -22.42
CA ILE A 308 25.18 10.05 -21.66
C ILE A 308 25.17 8.79 -20.77
N ALA A 309 24.07 8.54 -20.07
CA ALA A 309 23.90 7.35 -19.24
C ALA A 309 23.99 6.07 -20.07
N SER A 310 23.32 6.02 -21.21
CA SER A 310 23.35 4.88 -22.14
C SER A 310 24.74 4.62 -22.71
N ALA A 311 25.58 5.65 -22.86
CA ALA A 311 26.94 5.51 -23.36
C ALA A 311 27.94 5.12 -22.26
N LYS A 312 27.86 5.75 -21.09
CA LYS A 312 28.90 5.64 -20.04
C LYS A 312 28.59 4.63 -18.94
N CYS A 313 27.31 4.32 -18.70
CA CYS A 313 26.87 3.35 -17.70
C CYS A 313 26.42 2.00 -18.30
N ALA A 314 26.58 1.82 -19.62
CA ALA A 314 26.17 0.61 -20.34
C ALA A 314 26.87 -0.67 -19.84
N SER A 315 28.06 -0.54 -19.24
CA SER A 315 28.78 -1.63 -18.60
C SER A 315 27.99 -2.21 -17.44
N ASP A 316 27.32 -1.36 -16.67
CA ASP A 316 26.70 -1.67 -15.38
C ASP A 316 25.22 -2.05 -15.51
N GLY A 317 24.53 -1.53 -16.52
CA GLY A 317 23.12 -1.82 -16.74
C GLY A 317 22.53 -1.14 -17.97
N THR A 318 21.26 -1.41 -18.22
CA THR A 318 20.48 -0.75 -19.27
C THR A 318 19.63 0.35 -18.65
N PRO A 319 19.72 1.61 -19.11
CA PRO A 319 18.84 2.67 -18.65
C PRO A 319 17.35 2.31 -18.76
N LYS A 320 16.58 2.63 -17.71
CA LYS A 320 15.15 2.35 -17.58
C LYS A 320 14.42 3.56 -17.02
N GLY A 321 13.21 3.80 -17.52
CA GLY A 321 12.33 4.86 -17.02
C GLY A 321 12.74 6.25 -17.49
N THR A 322 12.10 7.27 -16.92
CA THR A 322 12.32 8.68 -17.27
C THR A 322 13.42 9.27 -16.38
N PRO A 323 14.46 9.88 -16.96
CA PRO A 323 15.46 10.62 -16.19
C PRO A 323 14.84 11.68 -15.29
N TYR A 324 15.31 11.79 -14.06
CA TYR A 324 14.90 12.83 -13.11
C TYR A 324 16.07 13.75 -12.79
N TYR A 325 15.84 15.06 -12.74
CA TYR A 325 16.88 16.04 -12.45
C TYR A 325 16.84 16.50 -10.99
N ASN A 326 17.98 16.44 -10.31
CA ASN A 326 18.18 16.99 -8.98
C ASN A 326 18.87 18.37 -9.08
N PRO A 327 18.14 19.49 -8.87
CA PRO A 327 18.70 20.83 -9.01
C PRO A 327 19.68 21.21 -7.88
N ASN A 328 19.63 20.53 -6.73
CA ASN A 328 20.52 20.83 -5.60
C ASN A 328 21.95 20.37 -5.88
N SER A 329 22.09 19.20 -6.51
CA SER A 329 23.38 18.62 -6.89
C SER A 329 23.73 18.86 -8.35
N LYS A 330 22.83 19.46 -9.14
CA LYS A 330 22.93 19.58 -10.60
C LYS A 330 23.26 18.25 -11.27
N THR A 331 22.51 17.21 -10.91
CA THR A 331 22.70 15.86 -11.45
C THR A 331 21.41 15.28 -12.00
N TRP A 332 21.54 14.59 -13.13
CA TRP A 332 20.49 13.77 -13.71
C TRP A 332 20.60 12.33 -13.20
N TRP A 333 19.48 11.75 -12.81
CA TRP A 333 19.38 10.39 -12.30
C TRP A 333 18.62 9.55 -13.31
N VAL A 334 19.29 8.55 -13.85
CA VAL A 334 18.72 7.61 -14.80
C VAL A 334 18.75 6.24 -14.15
N ASP A 335 17.58 5.70 -13.79
CA ASP A 335 17.52 4.35 -13.24
C ASP A 335 18.08 3.36 -14.26
N ILE A 336 18.80 2.33 -13.77
CA ILE A 336 19.34 1.29 -14.63
C ILE A 336 18.81 -0.07 -14.19
N GLU A 337 18.50 -0.92 -15.16
CA GLU A 337 18.35 -2.35 -14.97
C GLU A 337 19.75 -2.97 -14.98
N PRO A 338 20.30 -3.32 -13.81
CA PRO A 338 21.70 -3.72 -13.72
C PRO A 338 21.91 -5.09 -14.35
N LYS A 339 23.07 -5.31 -14.98
CA LYS A 339 23.47 -6.66 -15.45
C LYS A 339 23.71 -7.64 -14.31
N GLN A 340 24.03 -7.11 -13.14
CA GLN A 340 24.25 -7.86 -11.90
C GLN A 340 23.38 -7.23 -10.81
N PRO A 341 22.12 -7.68 -10.65
CA PRO A 341 21.23 -7.12 -9.64
C PRO A 341 21.75 -7.39 -8.24
N LYS A 342 21.64 -6.37 -7.37
CA LYS A 342 21.91 -6.50 -5.93
C LYS A 342 20.57 -6.52 -5.20
N SER A 343 20.31 -7.60 -4.47
CA SER A 343 19.06 -7.73 -3.71
C SER A 343 18.87 -6.55 -2.76
N GLY A 344 17.66 -5.99 -2.73
CA GLY A 344 17.33 -4.80 -1.95
C GLY A 344 17.93 -3.49 -2.49
N CYS A 345 18.57 -3.47 -3.66
CA CYS A 345 19.18 -2.26 -4.20
C CYS A 345 18.60 -1.85 -5.57
N ASN A 346 18.38 -0.55 -5.74
CA ASN A 346 17.95 0.06 -6.99
C ASN A 346 19.01 1.04 -7.51
N PRO A 347 19.86 0.62 -8.47
CA PRO A 347 20.92 1.46 -8.99
C PRO A 347 20.40 2.54 -9.94
N ALA A 348 21.09 3.68 -9.96
CA ALA A 348 20.92 4.72 -10.96
C ALA A 348 22.28 5.17 -11.49
N CYS A 349 22.34 5.46 -12.78
CA CYS A 349 23.43 6.21 -13.39
C CYS A 349 23.20 7.70 -13.13
N VAL A 350 24.07 8.29 -12.31
CA VAL A 350 24.01 9.71 -11.96
C VAL A 350 24.93 10.47 -12.90
N VAL A 351 24.38 11.38 -13.70
CA VAL A 351 25.09 12.19 -14.68
C VAL A 351 25.23 13.60 -14.13
N SER A 352 26.46 14.09 -14.00
CA SER A 352 26.75 15.49 -13.65
C SER A 352 26.40 16.40 -14.83
N GLU A 353 25.57 17.42 -14.60
CA GLU A 353 25.26 18.43 -15.61
C GLU A 353 26.51 19.20 -16.04
N GLU A 354 27.34 19.62 -15.07
CA GLU A 354 28.50 20.50 -15.31
C GLU A 354 29.66 19.78 -16.02
N THR A 355 29.89 18.51 -15.70
CA THR A 355 31.08 17.77 -16.17
C THR A 355 30.77 16.64 -17.13
N GLN A 356 29.49 16.27 -17.27
CA GLN A 356 29.03 15.08 -18.00
C GLN A 356 29.68 13.78 -17.49
N GLN A 357 30.29 13.77 -16.30
CA GLN A 357 30.80 12.57 -15.66
C GLN A 357 29.64 11.75 -15.10
N THR A 358 29.86 10.44 -15.00
CA THR A 358 28.84 9.48 -14.56
C THR A 358 29.34 8.62 -13.43
N GLU A 359 28.47 8.35 -12.47
CA GLU A 359 28.70 7.39 -11.38
C GLU A 359 27.48 6.50 -11.18
N ILE A 360 27.72 5.25 -10.73
CA ILE A 360 26.62 4.35 -10.36
C ILE A 360 26.31 4.52 -8.88
N ASN A 361 25.12 5.01 -8.58
CA ASN A 361 24.63 5.14 -7.22
C ASN A 361 23.69 3.96 -6.89
N TRP A 362 24.10 3.10 -5.97
CA TRP A 362 23.30 1.98 -5.48
C TRP A 362 22.50 2.40 -4.25
N ARG A 363 21.19 2.56 -4.43
CA ARG A 363 20.26 2.85 -3.32
C ARG A 363 19.78 1.52 -2.74
N CYS A 364 20.44 1.05 -1.69
CA CYS A 364 20.17 -0.24 -1.03
C CYS A 364 19.35 -0.07 0.25
N THR A 365 18.31 -0.87 0.42
CA THR A 365 17.53 -1.00 1.67
C THR A 365 17.92 -2.31 2.39
N GLY A 366 18.09 -2.27 3.70
CA GLY A 366 18.17 -3.50 4.53
C GLY A 366 19.56 -4.11 4.77
N LEU A 367 20.66 -3.43 4.43
CA LEU A 367 22.00 -3.88 4.85
C LEU A 367 22.20 -3.60 6.35
N ILE A 368 21.93 -4.59 7.19
CA ILE A 368 22.65 -4.70 8.45
C ILE A 368 24.09 -5.04 8.07
N THR A 369 24.98 -4.06 8.20
CA THR A 369 26.42 -4.27 8.09
C THR A 369 26.88 -5.27 9.16
N PRO A 370 27.91 -6.10 8.87
CA PRO A 370 28.40 -7.13 9.78
C PRO A 370 28.75 -6.61 11.17
#